data_AF-A0A6J1AUE0-F1
#
_entry.id   AF-A0A6J1AUE0-F1
#
_cell.length_a   1.000
_cell.length_b   1.000
_cell.length_c   1.000
_cell.angle_alpha   90.00
_cell.angle_beta   90.00
_cell.angle_gamma   90.00
#
_symmetry.space_group_name_H-M   'P 1'
#
loop_
_entity.id
_entity.type
_entity.pdbx_description
1 polymer ?
#
loop_
_entity_poly.entity_id
_entity_poly.type
_entity_poly.pdbx_seq_one_letter_code
_entity_poly.pdbx_strand_id
1 'polypeptide(L)'
;MGISQSASKRVSSTLTNSTQFSSACDSAYAHCLSLTQQAFPGVLPYQLSTAANHLHETLTSLHPHPLILRWLPSPPTRSQVDSAFRFVTRHQHEHRNDEEQLVLGPSQFREWAVVLFADAVVGNAGKAKKQIQQATFNII
;
A
#
# COMPACT_ATOMS: atom_id res chain seq x y z
N MET A 1 1.21 -14.70 27.87
CA MET A 1 2.30 -14.42 26.91
C MET A 1 1.88 -13.27 26.02
N GLY A 2 2.50 -12.09 26.18
CA GLY A 2 2.14 -10.90 25.41
C GLY A 2 2.81 -10.92 24.04
N ILE A 3 2.05 -11.18 22.97
CA ILE A 3 2.55 -10.99 21.61
C ILE A 3 2.62 -9.48 21.32
N SER A 4 3.79 -8.87 21.50
CA SER A 4 4.06 -7.52 21.02
C SER A 4 3.97 -7.52 19.50
N GLN A 5 2.81 -7.17 18.94
CA GLN A 5 2.66 -7.02 17.50
C GLN A 5 3.54 -5.86 17.00
N SER A 6 4.30 -6.10 15.92
CA SER A 6 5.07 -5.04 15.27
C SER A 6 4.13 -3.91 14.81
N ALA A 7 4.65 -2.68 14.75
CA ALA A 7 3.85 -1.52 14.33
C ALA A 7 3.21 -1.74 12.94
N SER A 8 3.94 -2.34 12.02
CA SER A 8 3.44 -2.72 10.69
C SER A 8 2.25 -3.69 10.80
N LYS A 9 2.36 -4.76 11.59
CA LYS A 9 1.26 -5.73 11.76
C LYS A 9 -0.02 -5.11 12.33
N ARG A 10 0.12 -4.15 13.25
CA ARG A 10 -1.02 -3.39 13.80
C ARG A 10 -1.68 -2.51 12.74
N VAL A 11 -0.88 -1.80 11.94
CA VAL A 11 -1.38 -0.96 10.85
C VAL A 11 -2.05 -1.83 9.79
N SER A 12 -1.41 -2.91 9.34
CA SER A 12 -1.99 -3.85 8.38
C SER A 12 -3.34 -4.40 8.85
N SER A 13 -3.44 -4.85 10.11
CA SER A 13 -4.71 -5.32 10.67
C SER A 13 -5.80 -4.23 10.66
N THR A 14 -5.42 -2.98 10.95
CA THR A 14 -6.35 -1.85 10.92
C THR A 14 -6.85 -1.58 9.50
N LEU A 15 -5.96 -1.61 8.50
CA LEU A 15 -6.31 -1.42 7.10
C LEU A 15 -7.17 -2.56 6.55
N THR A 16 -6.83 -3.81 6.87
CA THR A 16 -7.59 -4.98 6.42
C THR A 16 -9.04 -4.97 6.91
N ASN A 17 -9.27 -4.53 8.16
CA ASN A 17 -10.59 -4.45 8.77
C ASN A 17 -11.37 -3.18 8.39
N SER A 18 -10.76 -2.26 7.64
CA SER A 18 -11.39 -1.00 7.24
C SER A 18 -12.20 -1.17 5.96
N THR A 19 -13.51 -0.92 6.04
CA THR A 19 -14.42 -0.95 4.89
C THR A 19 -14.10 0.12 3.87
N GLN A 20 -13.69 1.31 4.33
CA GLN A 20 -13.23 2.42 3.48
C GLN A 20 -12.01 2.01 2.66
N PHE A 21 -11.05 1.34 3.31
CA PHE A 21 -9.84 0.86 2.64
C PHE A 21 -10.15 -0.25 1.63
N SER A 22 -11.00 -1.20 2.00
CA SER A 22 -11.45 -2.26 1.07
C SER A 22 -12.14 -1.67 -0.16
N SER A 23 -13.10 -0.75 0.05
CA SER A 23 -13.82 -0.12 -1.05
C SER A 23 -12.91 0.70 -1.97
N ALA A 24 -11.91 1.38 -1.41
CA ALA A 24 -10.91 2.08 -2.21
C ALA A 24 -10.06 1.11 -3.04
N CYS A 25 -9.66 -0.03 -2.47
CA CYS A 25 -8.96 -1.10 -3.19
C CYS A 25 -9.79 -1.65 -4.36
N ASP A 26 -11.07 -1.93 -4.12
CA ASP A 26 -11.97 -2.46 -5.14
C ASP A 26 -12.18 -1.45 -6.28
N SER A 27 -12.37 -0.16 -5.94
CA SER A 27 -12.49 0.93 -6.92
C SER A 27 -11.22 1.11 -7.75
N ALA A 28 -10.05 1.11 -7.10
CA ALA A 28 -8.77 1.27 -7.79
C ALA A 28 -8.46 0.08 -8.69
N TYR A 29 -8.78 -1.14 -8.24
CA TYR A 29 -8.64 -2.35 -9.04
C TYR A 29 -9.53 -2.28 -10.30
N ALA A 30 -10.81 -1.93 -10.14
CA ALA A 30 -11.74 -1.77 -11.25
C ALA A 30 -11.28 -0.68 -12.23
N HIS A 31 -10.78 0.44 -11.72
CA HIS A 31 -10.21 1.51 -12.55
C HIS A 31 -9.01 1.01 -13.39
N CYS A 32 -8.08 0.27 -12.78
CA CYS A 32 -6.95 -0.31 -13.50
C CYS A 32 -7.39 -1.29 -14.60
N LEU A 33 -8.41 -2.11 -14.35
CA LEU A 33 -8.97 -3.00 -15.37
C LEU A 33 -9.69 -2.24 -16.49
N SER A 34 -10.41 -1.16 -16.16
CA SER A 34 -11.07 -0.33 -17.17
C SER A 34 -10.07 0.31 -18.12
N LEU A 35 -8.90 0.74 -17.63
CA LEU A 35 -7.85 1.33 -18.46
C LEU A 35 -7.27 0.35 -19.48
N THR A 36 -7.27 -0.95 -19.17
CA THR A 36 -6.80 -2.00 -20.08
C THR A 36 -7.94 -2.62 -20.88
N GLN A 37 -9.15 -2.05 -20.82
CA GLN A 37 -10.36 -2.62 -21.43
C GLN A 37 -10.58 -4.09 -21.03
N GLN A 38 -10.16 -4.45 -19.81
CA GLN A 38 -10.21 -5.83 -19.30
C GLN A 38 -9.46 -6.84 -20.19
N ALA A 39 -8.49 -6.38 -21.00
CA ALA A 39 -7.67 -7.24 -21.85
C ALA A 39 -6.76 -8.20 -21.06
N PHE A 40 -6.62 -7.98 -19.75
CA PHE A 40 -5.83 -8.80 -18.85
C PHE A 40 -6.67 -9.23 -17.65
N PRO A 41 -6.41 -10.43 -17.10
CA PRO A 41 -7.16 -10.95 -15.95
C PRO A 41 -6.81 -10.26 -14.62
N GLY A 42 -5.92 -9.28 -14.62
CA GLY A 42 -5.49 -8.57 -13.42
C GLY A 42 -4.71 -7.29 -13.71
N VAL A 43 -4.24 -6.65 -12.64
CA VAL A 43 -3.50 -5.39 -12.70
C VAL A 43 -2.04 -5.63 -13.05
N LEU A 44 -1.54 -4.91 -14.03
CA LEU A 44 -0.16 -5.03 -14.52
C LEU A 44 0.80 -4.21 -13.65
N PRO A 45 2.10 -4.59 -13.56
CA PRO A 45 3.04 -3.96 -12.64
C PRO A 45 3.26 -2.47 -12.93
N TYR A 46 3.25 -2.08 -14.21
CA TYR A 46 3.38 -0.67 -14.60
C TYR A 46 2.20 0.19 -14.15
N GLN A 47 1.02 -0.40 -13.91
CA GLN A 47 -0.17 0.32 -13.46
C GLN A 47 -0.11 0.63 -11.96
N LEU A 48 0.74 -0.06 -11.19
CA LEU A 48 0.75 0.02 -9.72
C LEU A 48 1.12 1.40 -9.19
N SER A 49 1.98 2.15 -9.89
CA SER A 49 2.31 3.53 -9.50
C SER A 49 1.07 4.44 -9.61
N THR A 50 0.34 4.35 -10.72
CA THR A 50 -0.91 5.08 -10.91
C THR A 50 -1.99 4.62 -9.94
N ALA A 51 -2.09 3.32 -9.69
CA ALA A 51 -3.03 2.74 -8.72
C ALA A 51 -2.77 3.25 -7.29
N ALA A 52 -1.49 3.33 -6.88
CA ALA A 52 -1.11 3.85 -5.56
C ALA A 52 -1.50 5.33 -5.38
N ASN A 53 -1.30 6.14 -6.42
CA ASN A 53 -1.73 7.54 -6.41
C ASN A 53 -3.25 7.66 -6.30
N HIS A 54 -3.99 6.89 -7.10
CA HIS A 54 -5.45 6.90 -7.06
C HIS A 54 -6.01 6.41 -5.71
N LEU A 55 -5.39 5.39 -5.11
CA LEU A 55 -5.71 4.95 -3.75
C LEU A 55 -5.45 6.03 -2.71
N HIS A 56 -4.30 6.70 -2.79
CA HIS A 56 -3.94 7.78 -1.86
C HIS A 56 -4.92 8.94 -1.98
N GLU A 57 -5.25 9.37 -3.19
CA GLU A 57 -6.25 10.42 -3.44
C GLU A 57 -7.63 10.02 -2.90
N THR A 58 -8.07 8.79 -3.16
CA THR A 58 -9.35 8.27 -2.65
C THR A 58 -9.37 8.27 -1.13
N LEU A 59 -8.29 7.82 -0.49
CA LEU A 59 -8.17 7.70 0.97
C LEU A 59 -7.87 9.02 1.69
N THR A 60 -7.59 10.10 0.95
CA THR A 60 -7.36 11.44 1.50
C THR A 60 -8.51 12.39 1.21
N SER A 61 -9.17 12.26 0.06
CA SER A 61 -10.18 13.22 -0.42
C SER A 61 -11.59 12.66 -0.43
N LEU A 62 -11.82 11.48 -1.01
CA LEU A 62 -13.17 10.93 -1.23
C LEU A 62 -13.69 10.16 -0.01
N HIS A 63 -12.86 9.29 0.55
CA HIS A 63 -13.16 8.44 1.69
C HIS A 63 -12.02 8.56 2.71
N PRO A 64 -11.96 9.68 3.45
CA PRO A 64 -10.79 10.02 4.22
C PRO A 64 -10.51 8.97 5.32
N HIS A 65 -9.35 8.33 5.24
CA HIS A 65 -8.93 7.33 6.21
C HIS A 65 -8.01 7.97 7.27
N PRO A 66 -8.40 8.03 8.56
CA PRO A 66 -7.69 8.81 9.57
C PRO A 66 -6.19 8.50 9.70
N LEU A 67 -5.83 7.23 9.53
CA LEU A 67 -4.46 6.75 9.61
C LEU A 67 -3.61 7.19 8.40
N ILE A 68 -4.20 7.24 7.21
CA ILE A 68 -3.52 7.68 5.99
C ILE A 68 -3.37 9.20 6.00
N LEU A 69 -4.43 9.93 6.33
CA LEU A 69 -4.40 11.39 6.47
C LEU A 69 -3.30 11.86 7.44
N ARG A 70 -3.17 11.19 8.59
CA ARG A 70 -2.24 11.59 9.64
C ARG A 70 -0.78 11.32 9.30
N TRP A 71 -0.49 10.19 8.64
CA TRP A 71 0.88 9.70 8.51
C TRP A 71 1.39 9.67 7.07
N LEU A 72 0.54 9.93 6.08
CA LEU A 72 0.84 9.85 4.67
C LEU A 72 0.38 11.12 3.92
N PRO A 73 1.07 12.27 4.12
CA PRO A 73 0.69 13.53 3.48
C PRO A 73 0.94 13.55 1.97
N SER A 74 1.81 12.66 1.47
CA SER A 74 2.13 12.48 0.05
C SER A 74 1.86 11.04 -0.37
N PRO A 75 1.59 10.78 -1.67
CA PRO A 75 1.39 9.42 -2.15
C PRO A 75 2.63 8.55 -1.94
N PRO A 76 2.47 7.20 -1.88
CA PRO A 76 3.59 6.27 -1.79
C PRO A 76 4.58 6.44 -2.95
N THR A 77 5.88 6.31 -2.67
CA THR A 77 6.91 6.45 -3.71
C THR A 77 7.03 5.20 -4.56
N ARG A 78 7.63 5.33 -5.75
CA ARG A 78 7.89 4.19 -6.65
C ARG A 78 8.67 3.06 -5.97
N SER A 79 9.68 3.39 -5.17
CA SER A 79 10.45 2.38 -4.43
C SER A 79 9.59 1.61 -3.42
N GLN A 80 8.62 2.26 -2.78
CA GLN A 80 7.68 1.60 -1.87
C GLN A 80 6.70 0.71 -2.64
N VAL A 81 6.19 1.19 -3.78
CA VAL A 81 5.33 0.43 -4.69
C VAL A 81 6.03 -0.85 -5.16
N ASP A 82 7.27 -0.71 -5.65
CA ASP A 82 8.07 -1.83 -6.15
C ASP A 82 8.41 -2.81 -5.02
N SER A 83 8.72 -2.30 -3.82
CA SER A 83 9.01 -3.16 -2.66
C SER A 83 7.77 -3.95 -2.20
N ALA A 84 6.60 -3.32 -2.15
CA ALA A 84 5.35 -3.99 -1.81
C ALA A 84 4.97 -5.03 -2.88
N PHE A 85 5.20 -4.71 -4.15
CA PHE A 85 4.95 -5.64 -5.25
C PHE A 85 5.83 -6.88 -5.12
N ARG A 86 7.15 -6.69 -4.95
CA ARG A 86 8.10 -7.78 -4.73
C ARG A 86 7.78 -8.63 -3.52
N PHE A 87 7.19 -8.04 -2.47
CA PHE A 87 6.79 -8.79 -1.27
C PHE A 87 5.66 -9.78 -1.59
N VAL A 88 4.61 -9.32 -2.28
CA VAL A 88 3.43 -10.15 -2.60
C VAL A 88 3.74 -11.18 -3.69
N THR A 89 4.60 -10.84 -4.64
CA THR A 89 4.96 -11.75 -5.74
C THR A 89 6.14 -12.68 -5.44
N ARG A 90 6.74 -12.56 -4.25
CA ARG A 90 7.92 -13.35 -3.85
C ARG A 90 7.74 -14.86 -4.02
N HIS A 91 6.57 -15.36 -3.63
CA HIS A 91 6.24 -16.80 -3.73
C HIS A 91 5.76 -17.21 -5.13
N GLN A 92 5.34 -16.26 -5.96
CA GLN A 92 4.91 -16.54 -7.34
C GLN A 92 6.11 -16.74 -8.27
N HIS A 93 7.25 -16.12 -7.97
CA HIS A 93 8.47 -16.27 -8.76
C HIS A 93 9.10 -17.68 -8.68
N GLU A 94 8.82 -18.48 -7.64
CA GLU A 94 9.43 -19.81 -7.48
C GLU A 94 8.78 -20.90 -8.32
N HIS A 95 7.56 -20.69 -8.83
CA HIS A 95 6.77 -21.71 -9.52
C HIS A 95 6.32 -21.33 -10.94
N ARG A 96 6.93 -20.31 -11.55
CA ARG A 96 6.41 -19.69 -12.76
C ARG A 96 7.36 -19.79 -13.95
N ASN A 97 6.80 -20.07 -15.13
CA ASN A 97 7.50 -19.96 -16.41
C ASN A 97 7.59 -18.48 -16.82
N ASP A 98 8.75 -18.06 -17.34
CA ASP A 98 9.07 -16.66 -17.72
C ASP A 98 8.11 -16.03 -18.75
N GLU A 99 7.30 -16.85 -19.44
CA GLU A 99 6.37 -16.44 -20.49
C GLU A 99 5.03 -15.91 -19.97
N GLU A 100 4.71 -16.13 -18.71
CA GLU A 100 3.42 -15.75 -18.15
C GLU A 100 3.49 -14.30 -17.63
N GLN A 101 2.54 -13.42 -18.00
CA GLN A 101 2.60 -12.00 -17.63
C GLN A 101 2.21 -11.77 -16.18
N LEU A 102 3.09 -11.17 -15.37
CA LEU A 102 2.87 -11.03 -13.93
C LEU A 102 1.77 -10.00 -13.66
N VAL A 103 0.61 -10.48 -13.21
CA VAL A 103 -0.56 -9.65 -12.92
C VAL A 103 -1.05 -9.89 -11.51
N LEU A 104 -1.53 -8.84 -10.84
CA LEU A 104 -2.17 -8.97 -9.54
C LEU A 104 -3.66 -9.21 -9.74
N GLY A 105 -4.15 -10.36 -9.26
CA GLY A 105 -5.59 -10.59 -9.08
C GLY A 105 -6.18 -9.72 -7.96
N PRO A 106 -7.51 -9.72 -7.75
CA PRO A 106 -8.16 -8.84 -6.78
C PRO A 106 -7.62 -9.00 -5.35
N SER A 107 -7.44 -10.24 -4.89
CA SER A 107 -6.90 -10.54 -3.56
C SER A 107 -5.45 -10.08 -3.38
N GLN A 108 -4.62 -10.34 -4.40
CA GLN A 108 -3.20 -9.97 -4.40
C GLN A 108 -3.02 -8.46 -4.48
N PHE A 109 -3.87 -7.77 -5.27
CA PHE A 109 -3.89 -6.32 -5.34
C PHE A 109 -4.25 -5.69 -3.99
N ARG A 110 -5.25 -6.25 -3.29
CA ARG A 110 -5.61 -5.79 -1.94
C ARG A 110 -4.48 -6.05 -0.94
N GLU A 111 -3.86 -7.22 -0.98
CA GLU A 111 -2.70 -7.52 -0.14
C GLU A 111 -1.54 -6.55 -0.40
N TRP A 112 -1.23 -6.31 -1.67
CA TRP A 112 -0.24 -5.33 -2.10
C TRP A 112 -0.54 -3.93 -1.54
N ALA A 113 -1.79 -3.48 -1.62
CA ALA A 113 -2.21 -2.20 -1.08
C ALA A 113 -2.02 -2.14 0.45
N VAL A 114 -2.41 -3.20 1.18
CA VAL A 114 -2.21 -3.27 2.64
C VAL A 114 -0.72 -3.17 3.00
N VAL A 115 0.14 -3.92 2.31
CA VAL A 115 1.59 -3.91 2.53
C VAL A 115 2.17 -2.53 2.24
N LEU A 116 1.82 -1.94 1.10
CA LEU A 116 2.28 -0.62 0.66
C LEU A 116 1.93 0.46 1.69
N PHE A 117 0.66 0.59 2.06
CA PHE A 117 0.20 1.64 2.95
C PHE A 117 0.66 1.40 4.40
N ALA A 118 0.78 0.15 4.85
CA ALA A 118 1.32 -0.14 6.18
C ALA A 118 2.80 0.25 6.30
N ASP A 119 3.63 -0.14 5.32
CA ASP A 119 5.05 0.22 5.31
C ASP A 119 5.23 1.75 5.20
N ALA A 120 4.48 2.39 4.31
CA ALA A 120 4.58 3.84 4.11
C ALA A 120 4.18 4.63 5.37
N VAL A 121 3.12 4.22 6.06
CA VAL A 121 2.69 4.85 7.32
C VAL A 121 3.72 4.63 8.43
N VAL A 122 4.23 3.41 8.61
CA VAL A 122 5.23 3.12 9.64
C VAL A 122 6.53 3.86 9.36
N GLY A 123 6.97 3.90 8.10
CA GLY A 123 8.17 4.63 7.68
C GLY A 123 8.06 6.12 7.98
N ASN A 124 6.93 6.75 7.66
CA ASN A 124 6.71 8.17 7.94
C ASN A 124 6.52 8.47 9.44
N ALA A 125 5.79 7.63 10.17
CA ALA A 125 5.68 7.76 11.62
C ALA A 125 7.04 7.64 12.32
N GLY A 126 7.91 6.75 11.83
CA GLY A 126 9.29 6.61 12.31
C GLY A 126 10.14 7.85 12.05
N LYS A 127 10.02 8.46 10.86
CA LYS A 127 10.71 9.72 10.52
C LYS A 127 10.23 10.88 11.40
N ALA A 128 8.92 11.01 11.61
CA ALA A 128 8.34 12.05 12.46
C ALA A 128 8.86 11.97 13.90
N LYS A 129 8.97 10.77 14.47
CA LYS A 129 9.56 10.57 15.81
C LYS A 129 11.02 11.03 15.88
N LYS A 130 11.83 10.70 14.86
CA LYS A 130 13.24 11.13 14.79
C LYS A 130 13.37 12.66 14.71
N GLN A 131 12.50 13.31 13.93
CA GLN A 131 12.49 14.77 13.82
C GLN A 131 12.11 15.46 15.14
N ILE A 132 11.09 14.95 15.84
CA ILE A 132 10.69 15.48 17.16
C ILE A 132 11.84 15.33 18.17
N GLN A 133 12.51 14.17 18.21
CA GLN A 133 13.65 13.93 19.12
C GLN A 133 14.83 14.88 18.84
N GLN A 134 15.14 15.13 17.56
CA GLN A 134 16.22 16.03 17.17
C GLN A 134 15.91 17.51 17.48
N ALA A 135 14.64 17.93 17.32
CA ALA A 135 14.20 19.27 17.66
C ALA A 135 14.24 19.52 19.18
N THR A 136 13.91 18.53 20.00
CA THR A 136 14.01 18.63 21.47
C THR A 136 15.47 18.72 21.95
N PHE A 137 16.41 18.07 21.24
CA PHE A 137 17.83 18.11 21.61
C PHE A 137 18.53 19.43 21.26
N ASN A 138 17.99 20.22 20.30
CA ASN A 138 18.56 21.52 19.90
C ASN A 138 18.00 22.71 20.71
N ILE A 139 17.17 22.48 21.74
CA ILE A 139 16.55 23.53 22.58
C ILE A 139 17.12 23.48 24.03
N ILE A 140 18.14 22.67 24.29
CA ILE A 140 18.88 22.59 25.56
C ILE A 140 20.32 22.98 25.28
#